data_AF-Q18DG3-F1
#
_entry.id   AF-Q18DG3-F1
#
_cell.length_a   1.000
_cell.length_b   1.000
_cell.length_c   1.000
_cell.angle_alpha   90.00
_cell.angle_beta   90.00
_cell.angle_gamma   90.00
#
_symmetry.space_group_name_H-M   'P 1'
#
loop_
_entity.id
_entity.type
_entity.pdbx_description
1 polymer ?
#
loop_
_entity_poly.entity_id
_entity_poly.type
_entity_poly.pdbx_seq_one_letter_code
_entity_poly.pdbx_strand_id
1 'polypeptide(L)'
;MTSSRTLKVSDLTYERVHSLKRGNETVDDVLRRVLELETDSYDIENDLGAYLPDNVRQWAIAVARQIDELGEFNHKIGRGEGLAGADVLQFVLPDEGISVAKMEFSEGSFIAHYRDNTGEWAKCFGSISEPRTRNWDLDEKVLDQTQEYVSGAIRKWSDLPAKR
;
A
#
# COMPACT_ATOMS: atom_id res chain seq x y z
N MET A 1 5.56 4.56 -17.98
CA MET A 1 6.81 5.11 -18.58
C MET A 1 7.37 6.17 -17.67
N THR A 2 8.31 5.83 -16.78
CA THR A 2 9.00 6.80 -15.93
C THR A 2 10.01 7.56 -16.79
N SER A 3 9.70 8.83 -17.09
CA SER A 3 10.60 9.72 -17.82
C SER A 3 11.80 10.05 -16.94
N SER A 4 13.00 9.61 -17.32
CA SER A 4 14.24 10.06 -16.67
C SER A 4 14.56 11.48 -17.13
N ARG A 5 14.78 12.39 -16.17
CA ARG A 5 15.18 13.79 -16.40
C ARG A 5 16.34 14.14 -15.49
N THR A 6 17.29 14.93 -15.99
CA THR A 6 18.46 15.38 -15.21
C THR A 6 18.23 16.79 -14.67
N LEU A 7 18.36 16.97 -13.35
CA LEU A 7 18.32 18.27 -12.69
C LEU A 7 19.74 18.66 -12.25
N LYS A 8 20.15 19.91 -12.51
CA LYS A 8 21.40 20.47 -12.00
C LYS A 8 21.11 21.29 -10.76
N VAL A 9 21.86 21.05 -9.69
CA VAL A 9 21.76 21.76 -8.41
C VAL A 9 23.14 22.24 -7.97
N SER A 10 23.17 23.18 -7.01
CA SER A 10 24.44 23.59 -6.39
C SER A 10 25.02 22.47 -5.53
N ASP A 11 26.35 22.46 -5.33
CA ASP A 11 27.03 21.47 -4.49
C ASP A 11 26.46 21.46 -3.05
N LEU A 12 26.19 22.64 -2.49
CA LEU A 12 25.57 22.77 -1.17
C LEU A 12 24.18 22.14 -1.10
N THR A 13 23.36 22.33 -2.14
CA THR A 13 22.03 21.71 -2.23
C THR A 13 22.15 20.19 -2.35
N TYR A 14 23.08 19.71 -3.17
CA TYR A 14 23.36 18.28 -3.33
C TYR A 14 23.76 17.63 -2.00
N GLU A 15 24.73 18.22 -1.29
CA GLU A 15 25.17 17.74 0.01
C GLU A 15 24.03 17.73 1.03
N ARG A 16 23.21 18.80 1.04
CA ARG A 16 22.08 18.87 1.97
C ARG A 16 21.06 17.77 1.70
N VAL A 17 20.69 17.55 0.44
CA VAL A 17 19.76 16.46 0.06
C VAL A 17 20.37 15.10 0.39
N HIS A 18 21.66 14.90 0.09
CA HIS A 18 22.33 13.64 0.38
C HIS A 18 22.45 13.36 1.89
N SER A 19 22.58 14.40 2.72
CA SER A 19 22.60 14.27 4.20
C SER A 19 21.26 13.85 4.79
N LEU A 20 20.15 14.07 4.06
CA LEU A 20 18.80 13.74 4.50
C LEU A 20 18.40 12.31 4.15
N LYS A 21 19.22 11.56 3.40
CA LYS A 21 18.96 10.17 3.02
C LYS A 21 18.87 9.28 4.26
N ARG A 22 17.86 8.41 4.28
CA ARG A 22 17.65 7.36 5.28
C ARG A 22 17.80 6.00 4.61
N GLY A 23 18.62 5.11 5.19
CA GLY A 23 18.84 3.77 4.65
C GLY A 23 19.30 3.79 3.18
N ASN A 24 18.54 3.12 2.32
CA ASN A 24 18.82 2.96 0.89
C ASN A 24 18.02 3.92 -0.02
N GLU A 25 17.47 5.02 0.52
CA GLU A 25 16.77 6.04 -0.28
C GLU A 25 17.62 6.49 -1.50
N THR A 26 16.98 6.79 -2.62
CA THR A 26 17.60 7.53 -3.73
C THR A 26 17.49 9.04 -3.50
N VAL A 27 18.17 9.85 -4.32
CA VAL A 27 18.03 11.32 -4.26
C VAL A 27 16.60 11.74 -4.59
N ASP A 28 15.95 11.02 -5.50
CA ASP A 28 14.56 11.31 -5.89
C ASP A 28 13.60 11.02 -4.73
N ASP A 29 13.81 9.94 -3.97
CA ASP A 29 13.00 9.63 -2.78
C ASP A 29 13.10 10.71 -1.71
N VAL A 30 14.32 11.22 -1.46
CA VAL A 30 14.51 12.33 -0.53
C VAL A 30 13.82 13.60 -1.03
N LEU A 31 13.95 13.90 -2.33
CA LEU A 31 13.30 15.08 -2.90
C LEU A 31 11.78 14.97 -2.81
N ARG A 32 11.21 13.80 -3.08
CA ARG A 32 9.77 13.57 -2.93
C ARG A 32 9.32 13.78 -1.49
N ARG A 33 10.04 13.21 -0.52
CA ARG A 33 9.75 13.38 0.90
C ARG A 33 9.88 14.84 1.38
N VAL A 34 10.94 15.55 0.96
CA VAL A 34 11.19 16.94 1.39
C VAL A 34 10.24 17.93 0.75
N LEU A 35 9.83 17.67 -0.49
CA LEU A 35 8.90 18.52 -1.23
C LEU A 35 7.43 18.17 -0.94
N GLU A 36 7.19 17.22 -0.03
CA GLU A 36 5.85 16.68 0.24
C GLU A 36 5.17 16.20 -1.06
N LEU A 37 5.98 15.77 -2.03
CA LEU A 37 5.57 15.05 -3.23
C LEU A 37 5.54 13.55 -2.95
N GLU A 38 5.34 13.15 -1.69
CA GLU A 38 4.76 11.84 -1.39
C GLU A 38 3.43 11.81 -2.11
N THR A 39 3.49 11.43 -3.38
CA THR A 39 2.33 11.19 -4.18
C THR A 39 1.53 10.15 -3.42
N ASP A 40 0.26 10.45 -3.17
CA ASP A 40 -0.80 9.51 -2.82
C ASP A 40 -0.92 8.33 -3.83
N SER A 41 -0.02 8.23 -4.81
CA SER A 41 0.19 7.06 -5.64
C SER A 41 1.29 6.18 -5.05
N TYR A 42 0.88 5.14 -4.33
CA TYR A 42 1.72 3.99 -4.05
C TYR A 42 1.92 3.18 -5.35
N ASP A 43 3.12 2.62 -5.57
CA ASP A 43 3.42 1.79 -6.76
C ASP A 43 3.56 0.32 -6.35
N ILE A 44 2.46 -0.43 -6.38
CA ILE A 44 2.54 -1.89 -6.17
C ILE A 44 3.30 -2.56 -7.32
N GLU A 45 3.22 -2.03 -8.53
CA GLU A 45 3.75 -2.70 -9.71
C GLU A 45 5.28 -2.72 -9.73
N ASN A 46 5.92 -1.58 -9.41
CA ASN A 46 7.37 -1.43 -9.51
C ASN A 46 8.09 -1.38 -8.15
N ASP A 47 7.35 -1.39 -7.05
CA ASP A 47 7.93 -1.19 -5.72
C ASP A 47 7.43 -2.22 -4.69
N LEU A 48 6.26 -2.03 -4.08
CA LEU A 48 5.76 -2.90 -3.00
C LEU A 48 5.55 -4.36 -3.44
N GLY A 49 5.17 -4.56 -4.71
CA GLY A 49 4.94 -5.86 -5.31
C GLY A 49 6.05 -6.30 -6.25
N ALA A 50 7.22 -5.65 -6.26
CA ALA A 50 8.29 -5.93 -7.22
C ALA A 50 8.78 -7.39 -7.16
N TYR A 51 8.74 -7.99 -5.98
CA TYR A 51 9.11 -9.38 -5.70
C TYR A 51 7.93 -10.38 -5.80
N LEU A 52 6.72 -9.90 -6.13
CA LEU A 52 5.56 -10.77 -6.31
C LEU A 52 5.55 -11.38 -7.72
N PRO A 53 5.19 -12.67 -7.86
CA PRO A 53 4.82 -13.25 -9.15
C PRO A 53 3.74 -12.41 -9.85
N ASP A 54 3.76 -12.32 -11.18
CA ASP A 54 2.88 -11.43 -11.95
C ASP A 54 1.40 -11.62 -11.60
N ASN A 55 0.92 -12.86 -11.47
CA ASN A 55 -0.45 -13.15 -11.07
C ASN A 55 -0.79 -12.59 -9.68
N VAL A 56 0.10 -12.78 -8.70
CA VAL A 56 -0.06 -12.29 -7.32
C VAL A 56 0.03 -10.76 -7.27
N ARG A 57 0.87 -10.16 -8.11
CA ARG A 57 1.01 -8.71 -8.24
C ARG A 57 -0.26 -8.07 -8.81
N GLN A 58 -0.82 -8.65 -9.88
CA GLN A 58 -2.09 -8.18 -10.46
C GLN A 58 -3.23 -8.26 -9.43
N TRP A 59 -3.23 -9.29 -8.60
CA TRP A 59 -4.19 -9.43 -7.51
C TRP A 59 -4.03 -8.35 -6.44
N ALA A 60 -2.80 -8.09 -6.02
CA ALA A 60 -2.54 -7.02 -5.06
C ALA A 60 -2.99 -5.66 -5.60
N ILE A 61 -2.72 -5.38 -6.88
CA ILE A 61 -3.18 -4.14 -7.54
C ILE A 61 -4.71 -4.08 -7.56
N ALA A 62 -5.40 -5.16 -7.91
CA ALA A 62 -6.86 -5.20 -7.95
C ALA A 62 -7.47 -4.96 -6.56
N VAL A 63 -6.94 -5.59 -5.52
CA VAL A 63 -7.39 -5.42 -4.13
C VAL A 63 -7.14 -3.99 -3.64
N ALA A 64 -5.97 -3.42 -3.91
CA ALA A 64 -5.65 -2.06 -3.50
C ALA A 64 -6.56 -1.03 -4.18
N ARG A 65 -6.81 -1.18 -5.48
CA ARG A 65 -7.77 -0.35 -6.22
C ARG A 65 -9.19 -0.48 -5.67
N GLN A 66 -9.63 -1.71 -5.38
CA GLN A 66 -10.95 -1.94 -4.79
C GLN A 66 -11.08 -1.20 -3.46
N ILE A 67 -10.03 -1.17 -2.62
CA ILE A 67 -10.06 -0.43 -1.36
C ILE A 67 -10.15 1.07 -1.64
N ASP A 68 -9.34 1.62 -2.54
CA ASP A 68 -9.37 3.04 -2.90
C ASP A 68 -10.72 3.49 -3.47
N GLU A 69 -11.46 2.61 -4.14
CA GLU A 69 -12.80 2.94 -4.63
C GLU A 69 -13.84 3.13 -3.50
N LEU A 70 -13.57 2.63 -2.28
CA LEU A 70 -14.50 2.71 -1.14
C LEU A 70 -14.48 4.07 -0.41
N GLY A 71 -13.43 4.85 -0.60
CA GLY A 71 -13.21 6.05 0.20
C GLY A 71 -12.04 6.90 -0.27
N GLU A 72 -11.85 8.05 0.37
CA GLU A 72 -10.63 8.85 0.19
C GLU A 72 -9.66 8.46 1.29
N PHE A 73 -8.45 8.08 0.90
CA PHE A 73 -7.40 7.64 1.81
C PHE A 73 -6.13 8.41 1.54
N ASN A 74 -5.42 8.73 2.62
CA ASN A 74 -3.99 8.94 2.58
C ASN A 74 -3.30 7.57 2.65
N HIS A 75 -2.24 7.38 1.88
CA HIS A 75 -1.48 6.14 1.92
C HIS A 75 -0.20 6.29 2.73
N LYS A 76 0.12 5.27 3.53
CA LYS A 76 1.42 5.18 4.21
C LYS A 76 2.11 3.89 3.83
N ILE A 77 3.41 3.99 3.55
CA ILE A 77 4.25 2.83 3.25
C ILE A 77 5.20 2.60 4.43
N GLY A 78 5.11 1.42 5.04
CA GLY A 78 6.03 0.96 6.08
C GLY A 78 6.92 -0.15 5.55
N ARG A 79 8.24 0.05 5.52
CA ARG A 79 9.19 -0.94 4.98
C ARG A 79 9.72 -1.84 6.07
N GLY A 80 9.55 -3.15 5.92
CA GLY A 80 9.93 -4.12 6.94
C GLY A 80 9.16 -4.00 8.27
N GLU A 81 8.01 -3.32 8.27
CA GLU A 81 7.19 -3.06 9.46
C GLU A 81 6.10 -4.11 9.69
N GLY A 82 5.80 -4.93 8.66
CA GLY A 82 4.80 -5.99 8.71
C GLY A 82 5.32 -7.29 9.30
N LEU A 83 4.46 -8.31 9.32
CA LEU A 83 4.83 -9.62 9.85
C LEU A 83 6.07 -10.17 9.10
N ALA A 84 7.04 -10.69 9.85
CA ALA A 84 8.29 -11.24 9.30
C ALA A 84 9.09 -10.28 8.40
N GLY A 85 8.96 -8.96 8.61
CA GLY A 85 9.67 -7.96 7.82
C GLY A 85 9.00 -7.66 6.48
N ALA A 86 7.69 -7.91 6.36
CA ALA A 86 6.90 -7.52 5.20
C ALA A 86 6.84 -6.00 5.02
N ASP A 87 6.77 -5.57 3.77
CA ASP A 87 6.41 -4.19 3.45
C ASP A 87 4.90 -4.02 3.61
N VAL A 88 4.47 -2.83 4.04
CA VAL A 88 3.08 -2.54 4.40
C VAL A 88 2.58 -1.31 3.66
N LEU A 89 1.46 -1.44 2.95
CA LEU A 89 0.65 -0.32 2.48
C LEU A 89 -0.52 -0.13 3.45
N GLN A 90 -0.70 1.07 4.00
CA GLN A 90 -1.82 1.40 4.87
C GLN A 90 -2.75 2.40 4.19
N PHE A 91 -4.06 2.19 4.36
CA PHE A 91 -5.12 3.08 3.89
C PHE A 91 -5.66 3.86 5.10
N VAL A 92 -5.32 5.14 5.16
CA VAL A 92 -5.53 6.01 6.31
C VAL A 92 -6.60 7.03 6.01
N LEU A 93 -7.62 7.12 6.86
CA LEU A 93 -8.66 8.15 6.73
C LEU A 93 -8.04 9.55 6.91
N PRO A 94 -8.32 10.50 6.00
CA PRO A 94 -7.60 11.77 5.93
C PRO A 94 -7.77 12.65 7.18
N ASP A 95 -8.97 12.68 7.76
CA ASP A 95 -9.28 13.57 8.89
C ASP A 95 -8.88 12.99 10.25
N GLU A 96 -8.88 11.66 10.37
CA GLU A 96 -8.72 10.98 11.66
C GLU A 96 -7.32 10.40 11.86
N GLY A 97 -6.52 10.28 10.79
CA GLY A 97 -5.22 9.61 10.84
C GLY A 97 -5.33 8.12 11.17
N ILE A 98 -6.54 7.55 11.10
CA ILE A 98 -6.86 6.17 11.43
C ILE A 98 -6.68 5.30 10.19
N SER A 99 -5.77 4.32 10.28
CA SER A 99 -5.65 3.26 9.27
C SER A 99 -6.83 2.30 9.40
N VAL A 100 -7.60 2.10 8.33
CA VAL A 100 -8.78 1.20 8.30
C VAL A 100 -8.53 -0.10 7.54
N ALA A 101 -7.54 -0.08 6.64
CA ALA A 101 -7.07 -1.26 5.94
C ALA A 101 -5.55 -1.22 5.81
N LYS A 102 -4.95 -2.39 5.66
CA LYS A 102 -3.54 -2.51 5.27
C LYS A 102 -3.31 -3.73 4.40
N MET A 103 -2.28 -3.67 3.58
CA MET A 103 -1.78 -4.79 2.80
C MET A 103 -0.33 -5.05 3.20
N GLU A 104 -0.03 -6.29 3.59
CA GLU A 104 1.32 -6.75 3.88
C GLU A 104 1.84 -7.55 2.70
N PHE A 105 3.02 -7.18 2.20
CA PHE A 105 3.65 -7.77 1.03
C PHE A 105 4.89 -8.57 1.48
N SER A 106 4.92 -9.86 1.20
CA SER A 106 6.01 -10.79 1.52
C SER A 106 6.48 -11.52 0.26
N GLU A 107 7.62 -12.20 0.34
CA GLU A 107 8.14 -12.97 -0.79
C GLU A 107 7.06 -13.93 -1.33
N GLY A 108 6.64 -13.72 -2.59
CA GLY A 108 5.61 -14.53 -3.23
C GLY A 108 4.17 -14.39 -2.74
N SER A 109 3.85 -13.46 -1.83
CA SER A 109 2.51 -13.37 -1.23
C SER A 109 2.13 -11.97 -0.76
N PHE A 110 0.82 -11.71 -0.67
CA PHE A 110 0.33 -10.54 0.05
C PHE A 110 -0.88 -10.90 0.91
N ILE A 111 -1.08 -10.16 2.00
CA ILE A 111 -2.22 -10.33 2.91
C ILE A 111 -2.92 -8.99 3.06
N ALA A 112 -4.24 -8.97 2.84
CA ALA A 112 -5.06 -7.80 3.08
C ALA A 112 -5.75 -7.91 4.44
N HIS A 113 -5.71 -6.83 5.21
CA HIS A 113 -6.30 -6.70 6.53
C HIS A 113 -7.25 -5.51 6.59
N TYR A 114 -8.23 -5.60 7.49
CA TYR A 114 -9.07 -4.49 7.89
C TYR A 114 -8.97 -4.28 9.40
N ARG A 115 -9.34 -3.08 9.85
CA ARG A 115 -9.46 -2.76 11.26
C ARG A 115 -10.85 -3.14 11.76
N ASP A 116 -10.90 -4.11 12.66
CA ASP A 116 -12.17 -4.64 13.17
C ASP A 116 -12.84 -3.70 14.17
N ASN A 117 -13.98 -4.12 14.75
CA ASN A 117 -14.74 -3.30 15.70
C ASN A 117 -14.02 -3.09 17.06
N THR A 118 -12.99 -3.87 17.35
CA THR A 118 -12.17 -3.75 18.57
C THR A 118 -10.97 -2.83 18.36
N GLY A 119 -10.66 -2.50 17.10
CA GLY A 119 -9.52 -1.69 16.72
C GLY A 119 -8.29 -2.52 16.36
N GLU A 120 -8.41 -3.85 16.35
CA GLU A 120 -7.38 -4.82 16.01
C GLU A 120 -7.37 -5.12 14.52
N TRP A 121 -6.25 -5.66 14.04
CA TRP A 121 -6.10 -6.05 12.63
C TRP A 121 -6.65 -7.46 12.38
N ALA A 122 -7.77 -7.52 11.66
CA ALA A 122 -8.35 -8.77 11.19
C ALA A 122 -8.00 -9.02 9.71
N LYS A 123 -7.84 -10.28 9.33
CA LYS A 123 -7.52 -10.66 7.95
C LYS A 123 -8.78 -10.60 7.08
N CYS A 124 -8.72 -9.87 5.96
CA CYS A 124 -9.72 -9.99 4.88
C CYS A 124 -9.46 -11.28 4.10
N PHE A 125 -8.24 -11.39 3.58
CA PHE A 125 -7.80 -12.44 2.67
C PHE A 125 -6.26 -12.48 2.64
N GLY A 126 -5.66 -13.58 2.15
CA GLY A 126 -4.23 -13.60 1.84
C GLY A 126 -3.92 -14.58 0.71
N SER A 127 -3.04 -14.15 -0.20
CA SER A 127 -2.55 -14.95 -1.32
C SER A 127 -1.30 -15.74 -0.91
N ILE A 128 -1.10 -16.92 -1.51
CA ILE A 128 0.14 -17.68 -1.37
C ILE A 128 0.56 -18.12 -2.78
N SER A 129 1.82 -17.86 -3.14
CA SER A 129 2.47 -18.46 -4.31
C SER A 129 2.79 -19.95 -4.05
N GLU A 130 1.78 -20.83 -3.98
CA GLU A 130 2.04 -22.26 -4.03
C GLU A 130 1.98 -22.78 -5.48
N PRO A 131 3.00 -23.52 -5.98
CA PRO A 131 3.02 -24.03 -7.35
C PRO A 131 1.98 -25.11 -7.68
N ARG A 132 1.10 -25.50 -6.74
CA ARG A 132 0.38 -26.79 -6.83
C ARG A 132 -1.13 -26.78 -6.62
N THR A 133 -1.77 -25.65 -6.37
CA THR A 133 -3.17 -25.70 -5.97
C THR A 133 -3.98 -24.54 -6.54
N ARG A 134 -4.76 -24.91 -7.56
CA ARG A 134 -5.91 -24.25 -8.19
C ARG A 134 -5.58 -23.14 -9.19
N ASN A 135 -6.31 -23.15 -10.31
CA ASN A 135 -6.58 -21.93 -11.06
C ASN A 135 -7.32 -21.01 -10.10
N TRP A 136 -6.62 -20.00 -9.59
CA TRP A 136 -7.30 -18.91 -8.93
C TRP A 136 -7.57 -17.88 -10.01
N ASP A 137 -8.74 -17.98 -10.65
CA ASP A 137 -9.34 -16.77 -11.19
C ASP A 137 -9.52 -15.80 -10.02
N LEU A 138 -9.45 -14.50 -10.30
CA LEU A 138 -9.83 -13.46 -9.35
C LEU A 138 -11.29 -13.73 -8.97
N ASP A 139 -11.51 -14.58 -7.98
CA ASP A 139 -12.85 -14.94 -7.54
C ASP A 139 -13.47 -13.62 -7.06
N GLU A 140 -14.56 -13.19 -7.69
CA GLU A 140 -15.33 -12.00 -7.30
C GLU A 140 -15.52 -11.93 -5.77
N LYS A 141 -15.63 -13.11 -5.13
CA LYS A 141 -15.66 -13.30 -3.68
C LYS A 141 -14.55 -12.61 -2.90
N VAL A 142 -13.32 -12.54 -3.41
CA VAL A 142 -12.20 -11.87 -2.72
C VAL A 142 -12.39 -10.36 -2.72
N LEU A 143 -12.84 -9.80 -3.85
CA LEU A 143 -13.15 -8.39 -3.96
C LEU A 143 -14.38 -8.03 -3.13
N ASP A 144 -15.44 -8.85 -3.20
CA ASP A 144 -16.66 -8.69 -2.41
C ASP A 144 -16.36 -8.73 -0.90
N GLN A 145 -15.55 -9.70 -0.45
CA GLN A 145 -15.18 -9.82 0.96
C GLN A 145 -14.33 -8.63 1.43
N THR A 146 -13.40 -8.17 0.59
CA THR A 146 -12.61 -6.96 0.87
C THR A 146 -13.51 -5.74 0.97
N GLN A 147 -14.44 -5.58 0.03
CA GLN A 147 -15.42 -4.50 0.03
C GLN A 147 -16.28 -4.52 1.29
N GLU A 148 -16.85 -5.67 1.67
CA GLU A 148 -17.71 -5.80 2.84
C GLU A 148 -16.99 -5.38 4.12
N TYR A 149 -15.79 -5.94 4.37
CA TYR A 149 -15.06 -5.69 5.60
C TYR A 149 -14.48 -4.29 5.68
N VAL A 150 -13.88 -3.79 4.60
CA VAL A 150 -13.29 -2.45 4.60
C VAL A 150 -14.38 -1.38 4.64
N SER A 151 -15.52 -1.57 3.97
CA SER A 151 -16.67 -0.67 4.11
C SER A 151 -17.22 -0.65 5.55
N GLY A 152 -17.25 -1.81 6.20
CA GLY A 152 -17.61 -1.92 7.62
C GLY A 152 -16.64 -1.15 8.51
N ALA A 153 -15.34 -1.29 8.28
CA ALA A 153 -14.31 -0.54 8.99
C ALA A 153 -14.45 0.97 8.78
N ILE A 154 -14.62 1.44 7.54
CA ILE A 154 -14.84 2.87 7.24
C ILE A 154 -16.05 3.38 8.03
N ARG A 155 -17.21 2.72 7.97
CA ARG A 155 -18.42 3.16 8.69
C ARG A 155 -18.26 3.20 10.21
N LYS A 156 -17.37 2.37 10.76
CA LYS A 156 -17.14 2.28 12.20
C LYS A 156 -16.13 3.32 12.68
N TRP A 157 -15.11 3.55 11.87
CA TRP A 157 -13.93 4.34 12.19
C TRP A 157 -13.92 5.68 11.46
N SER A 158 -15.01 6.06 10.80
CA SER A 158 -15.22 7.40 10.27
C SER A 158 -16.63 7.87 10.60
N ASP A 159 -16.76 9.18 10.81
CA ASP A 159 -18.07 9.85 10.83
C ASP A 159 -18.68 10.00 9.41
N LEU A 160 -18.00 9.51 8.37
CA LEU A 160 -18.40 9.62 6.95
C LEU A 160 -18.99 8.29 6.42
N PRO A 161 -20.12 8.32 5.71
CA PRO A 161 -20.60 7.11 5.03
C PRO A 161 -19.62 6.71 3.93
N ALA A 162 -19.25 5.42 3.89
CA ALA A 162 -18.47 4.83 2.79
C ALA A 162 -19.10 5.18 1.42
N LYS A 163 -18.28 5.50 0.41
CA LYS A 163 -18.77 5.80 -0.94
C LYS A 163 -19.53 4.57 -1.47
N ARG A 164 -20.74 4.80 -1.98
CA ARG A 164 -21.62 3.76 -2.52
C ARG A 164 -21.40 3.58 -4.02
#